data_AF-A0A5B2XP21-F1
#
_entry.id   AF-A0A5B2XP21-F1
#
_cell.length_a   1.000
_cell.length_b   1.000
_cell.length_c   1.000
_cell.angle_alpha   90.00
_cell.angle_beta   90.00
_cell.angle_gamma   90.00
#
_symmetry.space_group_name_H-M   'P 1'
#
loop_
_entity.id
_entity.type
_entity.pdbx_description
1 polymer ?
#
loop_
_entity_poly.entity_id
_entity_poly.type
_entity_poly.pdbx_seq_one_letter_code
_entity_poly.pdbx_strand_id
1 'polypeptide(L)'
;MHRAVDLLAEWAAGWTSDAADQVAGLITTVLGGDTAVQRLLAEAAEGSVTDRTRQRAALALEDYAERVPSFARELDAALHTAGTENRAVNAFAPIQLSTRSALSSATDAVIAEDVDVVERLFFGRDDAEHDMADGLLREGFIQTKAFSEVLSGRKNLIIGRKGSGKSAICMRLSMGGLNPGETCLITPDETSGEELRRFALGGLTGSAAKALLWRYLIAVHAARYLVQHAGGAGHRRRRTSSVVALQRFLRDNGELADENLYHRIVRAGRGLMSSLSLDAFGVKIALGTNTAPEAVRASRQLEVVETGVQNAFTDLGCAEEHGALLVVVDQLEQVWSGEPESEALVTGLLLAGKHVALAYKKSLRCALFMRSDIYDGLEFSDADKFHSDEIRISWTARELHQLAITRASVALGRQLEPSELWGEVFPTTVHGEPTADYLFARSLPRPRDAIQFLNQCRDTAFGNGHHRILETDVLEATLVFSRWKVLDLAKEYGVRFPFLDGLLTVFRDAGYELTRTSFAEMFLPFRDLLVQRHRQYADLFDPDAVIDLLFSVGFLGVRRHDGYA
;
A
#
# COMPACT_ATOMS: atom_id res chain seq x y z
N MET A 1 -21.18 -8.71 -7.02
CA MET A 1 -22.17 -9.74 -6.65
C MET A 1 -23.00 -9.35 -5.44
N HIS A 2 -22.42 -9.00 -4.29
CA HIS A 2 -23.19 -8.57 -3.11
C HIS A 2 -24.21 -7.44 -3.39
N ARG A 3 -23.79 -6.36 -4.07
CA ARG A 3 -24.70 -5.29 -4.50
C ARG A 3 -25.88 -5.76 -5.38
N ALA A 4 -25.68 -6.77 -6.22
CA ALA A 4 -26.75 -7.33 -7.05
C ALA A 4 -27.74 -8.15 -6.22
N VAL A 5 -27.24 -8.85 -5.21
CA VAL A 5 -28.06 -9.57 -4.22
C VAL A 5 -28.87 -8.59 -3.36
N ASP A 6 -28.27 -7.47 -2.96
CA ASP A 6 -28.95 -6.45 -2.17
C ASP A 6 -30.08 -5.79 -2.97
N LEU A 7 -29.82 -5.36 -4.21
CA LEU A 7 -30.86 -4.82 -5.11
C LEU A 7 -31.98 -5.82 -5.40
N LEU A 8 -31.64 -7.11 -5.54
CA LEU A 8 -32.63 -8.17 -5.73
C LEU A 8 -33.49 -8.39 -4.47
N ALA A 9 -32.89 -8.28 -3.28
CA ALA A 9 -33.61 -8.38 -2.01
C ALA A 9 -34.50 -7.14 -1.76
N GLU A 10 -34.01 -5.94 -2.06
CA GLU A 10 -34.79 -4.69 -2.00
C GLU A 10 -36.02 -4.76 -2.90
N TRP A 11 -35.82 -5.19 -4.15
CA TRP A 11 -36.90 -5.39 -5.11
C TRP A 11 -37.97 -6.37 -4.60
N ALA A 12 -37.53 -7.52 -4.05
CA ALA A 12 -38.43 -8.52 -3.50
C ALA A 12 -39.15 -8.08 -2.22
N ALA A 13 -38.55 -7.18 -1.45
CA ALA A 13 -39.16 -6.53 -0.28
C ALA A 13 -40.13 -5.39 -0.66
N GLY A 14 -40.35 -5.14 -1.96
CA GLY A 14 -41.27 -4.12 -2.47
C GLY A 14 -40.66 -2.73 -2.67
N TRP A 15 -39.33 -2.60 -2.52
CA TRP A 15 -38.60 -1.37 -2.80
C TRP A 15 -38.17 -1.35 -4.26
N THR A 16 -38.92 -0.62 -5.10
CA THR A 16 -38.65 -0.55 -6.54
C THR A 16 -37.84 0.70 -6.89
N SER A 17 -36.76 0.51 -7.62
CA SER A 17 -36.00 1.55 -8.33
C SER A 17 -35.69 1.05 -9.74
N ASP A 18 -35.43 1.93 -10.71
CA ASP A 18 -35.10 1.52 -12.08
C ASP A 18 -33.90 0.54 -12.10
N ALA A 19 -32.93 0.77 -11.22
CA ALA A 19 -31.82 -0.13 -10.95
C ALA A 19 -32.23 -1.50 -10.38
N ALA A 20 -33.06 -1.51 -9.33
CA ALA A 20 -33.54 -2.73 -8.70
C ALA A 20 -34.43 -3.55 -9.65
N ASP A 21 -35.28 -2.90 -10.45
CA ASP A 21 -36.12 -3.53 -11.48
C ASP A 21 -35.28 -4.14 -12.61
N GLN A 22 -34.24 -3.43 -13.09
CA GLN A 22 -33.35 -3.96 -14.13
C GLN A 22 -32.51 -5.14 -13.63
N VAL A 23 -31.91 -5.02 -12.44
CA VAL A 23 -31.10 -6.09 -11.84
C VAL A 23 -31.97 -7.29 -11.49
N ALA A 24 -33.14 -7.07 -10.89
CA ALA A 24 -34.08 -8.16 -10.60
C ALA A 24 -34.61 -8.81 -11.87
N GLY A 25 -34.92 -8.04 -12.92
CA GLY A 25 -35.33 -8.56 -14.22
C GLY A 25 -34.27 -9.46 -14.85
N LEU A 26 -33.00 -9.03 -14.85
CA LEU A 26 -31.89 -9.84 -15.35
C LEU A 26 -31.74 -11.13 -14.54
N ILE A 27 -31.67 -11.04 -13.21
CA ILE A 27 -31.38 -12.20 -12.35
C ILE A 27 -32.54 -13.19 -12.34
N THR A 28 -33.79 -12.73 -12.20
CA THR A 28 -34.95 -13.64 -12.16
C THR A 28 -35.19 -14.33 -13.50
N THR A 29 -34.80 -13.72 -14.62
CA THR A 29 -34.91 -14.35 -15.95
C THR A 29 -34.00 -15.56 -16.12
N VAL A 30 -32.77 -15.51 -15.58
CA VAL A 30 -31.79 -16.61 -15.73
C VAL A 30 -31.66 -17.51 -14.51
N LEU A 31 -31.88 -16.99 -13.30
CA LEU A 31 -31.70 -17.68 -12.04
C LEU A 31 -32.99 -17.74 -11.18
N GLY A 32 -34.16 -17.40 -11.72
CA GLY A 32 -35.44 -17.48 -10.97
C GLY A 32 -35.83 -18.90 -10.53
N GLY A 33 -35.23 -19.94 -11.12
CA GLY A 33 -35.37 -21.33 -10.70
C GLY A 33 -34.30 -21.82 -9.71
N ASP A 34 -33.28 -21.00 -9.41
CA ASP A 34 -32.22 -21.37 -8.49
C ASP A 34 -32.69 -21.34 -7.04
N THR A 35 -32.39 -22.40 -6.28
CA THR A 35 -32.88 -22.56 -4.90
C THR A 35 -32.35 -21.50 -3.93
N ALA A 36 -31.15 -20.94 -4.15
CA ALA A 36 -30.60 -19.88 -3.31
C ALA A 36 -31.27 -18.54 -3.64
N VAL A 37 -31.53 -18.26 -4.91
CA VAL A 37 -32.25 -17.06 -5.35
C VAL A 37 -33.71 -17.09 -4.91
N GLN A 38 -34.42 -18.21 -5.06
CA GLN A 38 -35.80 -18.33 -4.59
C GLN A 38 -35.94 -18.13 -3.08
N ARG A 39 -34.98 -18.66 -2.32
CA ARG A 39 -34.96 -18.48 -0.86
C ARG A 39 -34.69 -17.02 -0.48
N LEU A 40 -33.79 -16.34 -1.18
CA LEU A 40 -33.55 -14.92 -1.00
C LEU A 40 -34.83 -14.11 -1.25
N LEU A 41 -35.54 -14.37 -2.35
CA LEU A 41 -36.78 -13.66 -2.70
C LEU A 41 -37.88 -13.88 -1.65
N ALA A 42 -38.03 -15.10 -1.14
CA ALA A 42 -39.02 -15.41 -0.11
C ALA A 42 -38.68 -14.76 1.24
N GLU A 43 -37.43 -14.86 1.71
CA GLU A 43 -37.00 -14.22 2.95
C GLU A 43 -37.06 -12.68 2.83
N ALA A 44 -36.81 -12.12 1.64
CA ALA A 44 -36.89 -10.69 1.37
C ALA A 44 -38.32 -10.15 1.44
N ALA A 45 -39.29 -10.87 0.87
CA ALA A 45 -40.71 -10.50 0.97
C ALA A 45 -41.21 -10.46 2.42
N GLU A 46 -40.58 -11.21 3.33
CA GLU A 46 -40.90 -11.27 4.76
C GLU A 46 -39.99 -10.36 5.62
N GLY A 47 -39.02 -9.65 5.02
CA GLY A 47 -38.05 -8.82 5.74
C GLY A 47 -37.09 -9.59 6.65
N SER A 48 -36.84 -10.88 6.36
CA SER A 48 -36.13 -11.83 7.23
C SER A 48 -34.85 -12.41 6.60
N VAL A 49 -34.29 -11.75 5.58
CA VAL A 49 -33.11 -12.21 4.85
C VAL A 49 -31.90 -12.36 5.79
N THR A 50 -31.36 -13.57 5.86
CA THR A 50 -30.14 -13.84 6.64
C THR A 50 -28.88 -13.63 5.81
N ASP A 51 -27.74 -13.31 6.46
CA ASP A 51 -26.44 -13.18 5.78
C ASP A 51 -26.03 -14.47 5.06
N ARG A 52 -26.40 -15.62 5.62
CA ARG A 52 -26.18 -16.93 5.00
C ARG A 52 -26.95 -17.07 3.68
N THR A 53 -28.16 -16.54 3.60
CA THR A 53 -28.97 -16.52 2.38
C THR A 53 -28.38 -15.57 1.34
N ARG A 54 -27.94 -14.37 1.75
CA ARG A 54 -27.25 -13.42 0.86
C ARG A 54 -25.97 -14.02 0.26
N GLN A 55 -25.16 -14.67 1.09
CA GLN A 55 -23.91 -15.30 0.62
C GLN A 55 -24.17 -16.43 -0.37
N ARG A 56 -25.22 -17.24 -0.16
CA ARG A 56 -25.60 -18.31 -1.09
C ARG A 56 -26.10 -17.78 -2.42
N ALA A 57 -26.91 -16.72 -2.42
CA ALA A 57 -27.36 -16.07 -3.64
C ALA A 57 -26.18 -15.42 -4.40
N ALA A 58 -25.24 -14.80 -3.68
CA ALA A 58 -24.04 -14.21 -4.27
C ALA A 58 -23.18 -15.26 -5.00
N LEU A 59 -22.99 -16.43 -4.38
CA LEU A 59 -22.25 -17.54 -5.00
C LEU A 59 -22.97 -18.11 -6.23
N ALA A 60 -24.30 -18.21 -6.21
CA ALA A 60 -25.07 -18.65 -7.38
C ALA A 60 -24.97 -17.66 -8.56
N LEU A 61 -24.97 -16.36 -8.26
CA LEU A 61 -24.76 -15.29 -9.24
C LEU A 61 -23.34 -15.30 -9.81
N GLU A 62 -22.34 -15.53 -8.96
CA GLU A 62 -20.94 -15.61 -9.34
C GLU A 62 -20.67 -16.81 -10.25
N ASP A 63 -21.11 -18.01 -9.87
CA ASP A 63 -20.97 -19.24 -10.67
C ASP A 63 -21.67 -19.11 -12.04
N TYR A 64 -22.81 -18.42 -12.10
CA TYR A 64 -23.50 -18.17 -13.37
C TYR A 64 -22.77 -17.12 -14.24
N ALA A 65 -22.27 -16.03 -13.63
CA ALA A 65 -21.53 -14.99 -14.33
C ALA A 65 -20.21 -15.50 -14.91
N GLU A 66 -19.53 -16.42 -14.23
CA GLU A 66 -18.32 -17.09 -14.74
C GLU A 66 -18.60 -17.95 -15.98
N ARG A 67 -19.76 -18.63 -16.00
CA ARG A 67 -20.16 -19.48 -17.14
C ARG A 67 -20.69 -18.68 -18.32
N VAL A 68 -21.27 -17.50 -18.07
CA VAL A 68 -21.93 -16.68 -19.10
C VAL A 68 -21.38 -15.24 -19.08
N PRO A 69 -20.27 -14.96 -19.79
CA PRO A 69 -19.64 -13.64 -19.81
C PRO A 69 -20.49 -12.50 -20.40
N SER A 70 -21.55 -12.82 -21.18
CA SER A 70 -22.52 -11.81 -21.62
C SER A 70 -23.41 -11.35 -20.47
N PHE A 71 -23.89 -12.27 -19.63
CA PHE A 71 -24.65 -11.95 -18.42
C PHE A 71 -23.80 -11.14 -17.44
N ALA A 72 -22.53 -11.51 -17.25
CA ALA A 72 -21.62 -10.73 -16.41
C ALA A 72 -21.51 -9.27 -16.86
N ARG A 73 -21.41 -9.02 -18.17
CA ARG A 73 -21.35 -7.66 -18.75
C ARG A 73 -22.68 -6.91 -18.64
N GLU A 74 -23.82 -7.58 -18.84
CA GLU A 74 -25.14 -6.98 -18.70
C GLU A 74 -25.46 -6.62 -17.24
N LEU A 75 -25.10 -7.51 -16.31
CA LEU A 75 -25.25 -7.27 -14.88
C LEU A 75 -24.34 -6.13 -14.40
N ASP A 76 -23.10 -6.09 -14.86
CA ASP A 76 -22.17 -4.99 -14.56
C ASP A 76 -22.67 -3.65 -15.11
N ALA A 77 -23.21 -3.63 -16.34
CA ALA A 77 -23.82 -2.43 -16.92
C ALA A 77 -25.05 -1.96 -16.14
N ALA A 78 -25.92 -2.87 -15.69
CA ALA A 78 -27.07 -2.54 -14.85
C ALA A 78 -26.64 -1.96 -13.49
N LEU A 79 -25.63 -2.56 -12.85
CA LEU A 79 -25.06 -2.08 -11.58
C LEU A 79 -24.34 -0.72 -11.72
N HIS A 80 -23.71 -0.47 -12.86
CA HIS A 80 -23.10 0.82 -13.17
C HIS A 80 -24.14 1.92 -13.40
N THR A 81 -25.26 1.60 -14.06
CA THR A 81 -26.38 2.54 -14.26
C THR A 81 -27.02 2.92 -12.92
N ALA A 82 -27.16 1.93 -12.01
CA ALA A 82 -27.54 2.16 -10.61
C ALA A 82 -26.55 3.05 -9.84
N GLY A 83 -25.26 3.00 -10.19
CA GLY A 83 -24.22 3.88 -9.66
C GLY A 83 -24.29 5.32 -10.17
N THR A 84 -24.83 5.54 -11.38
CA THR A 84 -25.01 6.89 -11.95
C THR A 84 -26.28 7.59 -11.48
N GLU A 85 -27.38 6.88 -11.23
CA GLU A 85 -28.57 7.49 -10.60
C GLU A 85 -28.26 7.99 -9.18
N ASN A 86 -27.47 7.22 -8.43
CA ASN A 86 -26.98 7.63 -7.10
C ASN A 86 -25.91 8.74 -7.16
N ARG A 87 -25.37 9.07 -8.34
CA ARG A 87 -24.50 10.25 -8.56
C ARG A 87 -25.27 11.47 -9.08
N ALA A 88 -26.37 11.28 -9.81
CA ALA A 88 -27.20 12.36 -10.34
C ALA A 88 -28.14 12.97 -9.29
N VAL A 89 -28.55 12.19 -8.28
CA VAL A 89 -29.21 12.73 -7.08
C VAL A 89 -28.20 13.45 -6.17
N ASN A 90 -26.91 13.08 -6.23
CA ASN A 90 -25.82 13.70 -5.47
C ASN A 90 -25.15 14.91 -6.16
N ALA A 91 -25.94 15.73 -6.86
CA ALA A 91 -25.63 17.16 -6.99
C ALA A 91 -26.30 17.92 -5.83
N PHE A 92 -25.98 17.54 -4.58
CA PHE A 92 -26.55 18.21 -3.42
C PHE A 92 -25.74 19.46 -3.07
N ALA A 93 -26.49 20.56 -2.94
CA ALA A 93 -26.02 21.85 -2.51
C ALA A 93 -25.22 21.75 -1.19
N PRO A 94 -24.20 22.60 -1.00
CA PRO A 94 -23.52 22.72 0.29
C PRO A 94 -24.55 22.99 1.39
N ILE A 95 -24.36 22.38 2.56
CA ILE A 95 -25.16 22.65 3.76
C ILE A 95 -25.19 24.18 3.95
N GLN A 96 -26.38 24.79 3.85
CA GLN A 96 -26.55 26.18 4.22
C GLN A 96 -26.51 26.28 5.74
N LEU A 97 -25.31 26.42 6.30
CA LEU A 97 -25.11 26.86 7.67
C LEU A 97 -24.97 28.38 7.66
N SER A 98 -25.91 29.04 8.32
CA SER A 98 -25.94 30.49 8.50
C SER A 98 -24.64 30.96 9.15
N THR A 99 -23.90 31.82 8.45
CA THR A 99 -22.78 32.55 9.02
C THR A 99 -23.29 33.59 10.01
N ARG A 100 -23.18 33.31 11.32
CA ARG A 100 -23.23 34.35 12.34
C ARG A 100 -21.89 34.45 13.04
N SER A 101 -21.25 35.59 12.80
CA SER A 101 -20.13 36.11 13.57
C SER A 101 -20.60 36.59 14.94
N ALA A 102 -19.70 36.40 15.92
CA ALA A 102 -19.57 37.06 17.22
C ALA A 102 -20.30 36.44 18.43
N LEU A 103 -19.45 35.89 19.32
CA LEU A 103 -19.48 35.98 20.79
C LEU A 103 -20.80 35.64 21.50
N SER A 104 -20.91 34.44 22.06
CA SER A 104 -21.57 34.17 23.35
C SER A 104 -21.46 32.69 23.75
N SER A 105 -21.27 32.47 25.04
CA SER A 105 -21.24 31.20 25.75
C SER A 105 -22.59 30.47 25.78
N ALA A 106 -22.67 29.33 25.08
CA ALA A 106 -23.44 28.11 25.35
C ALA A 106 -23.20 27.21 24.13
N THR A 107 -22.89 25.93 24.34
CA THR A 107 -22.63 24.93 23.29
C THR A 107 -23.88 24.67 22.45
N ASP A 108 -24.09 25.48 21.43
CA ASP A 108 -24.99 25.13 20.32
C ASP A 108 -24.24 24.13 19.43
N ALA A 109 -24.76 22.90 19.31
CA ALA A 109 -24.19 21.87 18.45
C ALA A 109 -24.12 22.36 17.00
N VAL A 110 -22.96 22.20 16.35
CA VAL A 110 -22.72 22.70 14.98
C VAL A 110 -23.38 21.80 13.93
N ILE A 111 -23.43 20.50 14.21
CA ILE A 111 -24.16 19.49 13.44
C ILE A 111 -25.49 19.26 14.14
N ALA A 112 -26.61 19.46 13.44
CA ALA A 112 -27.94 19.20 13.96
C ALA A 112 -28.15 17.70 14.30
N GLU A 113 -28.92 17.40 15.35
CA GLU A 113 -29.09 16.03 15.86
C GLU A 113 -29.73 15.06 14.86
N ASP A 114 -30.52 15.57 13.91
CA ASP A 114 -31.23 14.81 12.88
C ASP A 114 -30.38 14.44 11.66
N VAL A 115 -29.16 14.97 11.55
CA VAL A 115 -28.24 14.65 10.45
C VAL A 115 -27.56 13.31 10.70
N ASP A 116 -27.78 12.35 9.80
CA ASP A 116 -26.99 11.12 9.76
C ASP A 116 -25.59 11.40 9.20
N VAL A 117 -24.63 11.51 10.12
CA VAL A 117 -23.22 11.67 9.76
C VAL A 117 -22.56 10.33 9.51
N VAL A 118 -23.06 9.25 10.11
CA VAL A 118 -22.46 7.91 10.06
C VAL A 118 -22.54 7.33 8.65
N GLU A 119 -23.68 7.47 7.98
CA GLU A 119 -23.88 6.97 6.61
C GLU A 119 -22.84 7.54 5.65
N ARG A 120 -22.54 8.85 5.76
CA ARG A 120 -21.61 9.56 4.87
C ARG A 120 -20.15 9.46 5.29
N LEU A 121 -19.87 9.12 6.54
CA LEU A 121 -18.51 9.08 7.08
C LEU A 121 -17.76 7.86 6.51
N PHE A 122 -16.56 8.09 5.97
CA PHE A 122 -15.67 7.03 5.51
C PHE A 122 -14.21 7.50 5.59
N PHE A 123 -13.37 6.80 6.34
CA PHE A 123 -11.99 7.27 6.61
C PHE A 123 -10.97 6.81 5.56
N GLY A 124 -11.36 5.88 4.69
CA GLY A 124 -10.54 5.39 3.58
C GLY A 124 -10.40 3.88 3.56
N ARG A 125 -9.68 3.39 2.56
CA ARG A 125 -9.40 1.95 2.39
C ARG A 125 -8.05 1.55 2.98
N ASP A 126 -7.87 0.24 3.11
CA ASP A 126 -6.68 -0.38 3.70
C ASP A 126 -5.44 -0.26 2.79
N ASP A 127 -5.66 -0.31 1.47
CA ASP A 127 -4.63 -0.20 0.45
C ASP A 127 -4.66 1.16 -0.25
N ALA A 128 -3.47 1.65 -0.61
CA ALA A 128 -3.32 3.02 -1.10
C ALA A 128 -3.83 3.17 -2.53
N GLU A 129 -3.83 2.10 -3.31
CA GLU A 129 -4.30 2.00 -4.69
C GLU A 129 -5.80 2.31 -4.77
N HIS A 130 -6.62 1.59 -4.01
CA HIS A 130 -8.07 1.82 -3.99
C HIS A 130 -8.42 3.11 -3.24
N ASP A 131 -7.71 3.46 -2.16
CA ASP A 131 -7.92 4.74 -1.45
C ASP A 131 -7.60 5.96 -2.36
N MET A 132 -6.65 5.80 -3.29
CA MET A 132 -6.37 6.79 -4.35
C MET A 132 -7.46 6.81 -5.42
N ALA A 133 -7.95 5.64 -5.84
CA ALA A 133 -9.01 5.52 -6.84
C ALA A 133 -10.32 6.19 -6.37
N ASP A 134 -10.63 6.08 -5.08
CA ASP A 134 -11.78 6.73 -4.44
C ASP A 134 -11.57 8.23 -4.21
N GLY A 135 -10.36 8.76 -4.44
CA GLY A 135 -10.02 10.19 -4.30
C GLY A 135 -9.71 10.64 -2.87
N LEU A 136 -10.06 9.85 -1.85
CA LEU A 136 -9.85 10.22 -0.45
C LEU A 136 -8.36 10.32 -0.10
N LEU A 137 -7.50 9.44 -0.64
CA LEU A 137 -6.05 9.59 -0.46
C LEU A 137 -5.53 10.87 -1.11
N ARG A 138 -6.09 11.29 -2.24
CA ARG A 138 -5.64 12.49 -2.97
C ARG A 138 -5.91 13.76 -2.17
N GLU A 139 -7.11 13.87 -1.60
CA GLU A 139 -7.55 15.06 -0.87
C GLU A 139 -7.15 15.01 0.61
N GLY A 140 -7.13 13.82 1.20
CA GLY A 140 -6.84 13.58 2.61
C GLY A 140 -5.42 13.10 2.92
N PHE A 141 -4.46 13.33 2.02
CA PHE A 141 -3.04 12.99 2.28
C PHE A 141 -2.41 13.92 3.30
N ILE A 142 -1.88 13.37 4.40
CA ILE A 142 -1.05 14.11 5.34
C ILE A 142 0.40 14.10 4.88
N GLN A 143 0.98 15.29 4.66
CA GLN A 143 2.40 15.42 4.33
C GLN A 143 3.27 15.13 5.56
N THR A 144 3.88 13.96 5.58
CA THR A 144 4.81 13.55 6.64
C THR A 144 6.22 14.09 6.39
N LYS A 145 7.07 14.04 7.41
CA LYS A 145 8.52 14.31 7.24
C LYS A 145 9.14 13.40 6.17
N ALA A 146 8.79 12.11 6.17
CA ALA A 146 9.27 11.16 5.18
C ALA A 146 8.91 11.59 3.75
N PHE A 147 7.65 11.98 3.51
CA PHE A 147 7.23 12.51 2.22
C PHE A 147 8.07 13.71 1.79
N SER A 148 8.24 14.70 2.66
CA SER A 148 9.00 15.92 2.36
C SER A 148 10.49 15.65 2.07
N GLU A 149 11.13 14.73 2.81
CA GLU A 149 12.53 14.36 2.60
C GLU A 149 12.74 13.67 1.24
N VAL A 150 11.85 12.74 0.87
CA VAL A 150 11.88 12.06 -0.43
C VAL A 150 11.60 13.03 -1.55
N LEU A 151 10.61 13.91 -1.38
CA LEU A 151 10.28 14.94 -2.36
C LEU A 151 11.49 15.83 -2.64
N SER A 152 12.18 16.29 -1.59
CA SER A 152 13.41 17.09 -1.72
C SER A 152 14.61 16.32 -2.28
N GLY A 153 14.61 14.99 -2.20
CA GLY A 153 15.72 14.12 -2.63
C GLY A 153 16.87 14.06 -1.64
N ARG A 154 16.67 14.52 -0.39
CA ARG A 154 17.64 14.36 0.70
C ARG A 154 17.71 12.94 1.22
N LYS A 155 16.59 12.21 1.14
CA LYS A 155 16.46 10.81 1.57
C LYS A 155 15.92 9.98 0.43
N ASN A 156 16.55 8.84 0.21
CA ASN A 156 16.28 7.94 -0.92
C ASN A 156 15.90 6.54 -0.48
N LEU A 157 16.08 6.21 0.80
CA LEU A 157 15.65 4.94 1.38
C LEU A 157 14.58 5.21 2.45
N ILE A 158 13.36 4.75 2.19
CA ILE A 158 12.20 4.98 3.03
C ILE A 158 11.83 3.66 3.69
N ILE A 159 11.95 3.62 5.00
CA ILE A 159 11.74 2.41 5.78
C ILE A 159 10.48 2.57 6.62
N GLY A 160 9.61 1.56 6.65
CA GLY A 160 8.45 1.60 7.53
C GLY A 160 7.73 0.26 7.63
N ARG A 161 7.04 0.03 8.74
CA ARG A 161 6.26 -1.19 8.97
C ARG A 161 5.10 -1.34 7.97
N LYS A 162 4.46 -2.51 7.90
CA LYS A 162 3.23 -2.65 7.09
C LYS A 162 2.20 -1.63 7.57
N GLY A 163 1.46 -0.99 6.66
CA GLY A 163 0.45 0.01 7.02
C GLY A 163 0.99 1.39 7.47
N SER A 164 2.31 1.64 7.43
CA SER A 164 2.90 2.93 7.84
C SER A 164 2.68 4.08 6.83
N GLY A 165 2.14 3.78 5.64
CA GLY A 165 1.92 4.78 4.58
C GLY A 165 3.00 4.85 3.49
N LYS A 166 3.85 3.82 3.33
CA LYS A 166 4.84 3.75 2.22
C LYS A 166 4.19 3.91 0.84
N SER A 167 3.25 3.03 0.51
CA SER A 167 2.55 3.07 -0.78
C SER A 167 1.70 4.33 -0.96
N ALA A 168 1.18 4.91 0.13
CA ALA A 168 0.52 6.21 0.08
C ALA A 168 1.47 7.34 -0.36
N ILE A 169 2.70 7.36 0.15
CA ILE A 169 3.76 8.27 -0.30
C ILE A 169 4.09 8.01 -1.78
N CYS A 170 4.26 6.74 -2.19
CA CYS A 170 4.53 6.36 -3.58
C CYS A 170 3.45 6.87 -4.54
N MET A 171 2.18 6.64 -4.20
CA MET A 171 1.03 7.09 -5.00
C MET A 171 1.01 8.61 -5.09
N ARG A 172 1.23 9.31 -3.98
CA ARG A 172 1.25 10.79 -3.96
C ARG A 172 2.37 11.37 -4.82
N LEU A 173 3.55 10.74 -4.84
CA LEU A 173 4.68 11.10 -5.69
C LEU A 173 4.43 10.79 -7.17
N SER A 174 3.64 9.75 -7.46
CA SER A 174 3.33 9.30 -8.82
C SER A 174 2.23 10.14 -9.50
N MET A 175 1.44 10.89 -8.73
CA MET A 175 0.40 11.78 -9.27
C MET A 175 0.92 12.94 -10.14
N GLY A 176 2.23 13.21 -10.13
CA GLY A 176 2.81 14.36 -10.83
C GLY A 176 2.41 15.70 -10.22
N GLY A 177 2.87 16.80 -10.84
CA GLY A 177 2.60 18.16 -10.38
C GLY A 177 3.36 18.59 -9.12
N LEU A 178 4.28 17.74 -8.65
CA LEU A 178 5.26 18.06 -7.62
C LEU A 178 6.66 18.01 -8.23
N ASN A 179 7.68 18.56 -7.55
CA ASN A 179 9.09 18.30 -7.86
C ASN A 179 9.56 17.14 -6.98
N PRO A 180 10.18 16.07 -7.50
CA PRO A 180 10.87 15.92 -8.80
C PRO A 180 9.91 15.72 -9.98
N GLY A 181 10.42 15.70 -11.21
CA GLY A 181 9.65 15.73 -12.46
C GLY A 181 8.75 14.51 -12.68
N GLU A 182 9.01 13.72 -13.74
CA GLU A 182 8.22 12.52 -14.00
C GLU A 182 8.60 11.39 -13.02
N THR A 183 7.64 10.55 -12.65
CA THR A 183 7.83 9.43 -11.72
C THR A 183 7.64 8.10 -12.45
N CYS A 184 8.61 7.20 -12.33
CA CYS A 184 8.56 5.83 -12.84
C CYS A 184 8.44 4.87 -11.64
N LEU A 185 7.28 4.24 -11.48
CA LEU A 185 7.03 3.27 -10.40
C LEU A 185 7.38 1.85 -10.86
N ILE A 186 8.14 1.12 -10.05
CA ILE A 186 8.51 -0.29 -10.23
C ILE A 186 8.00 -1.06 -9.01
N THR A 187 7.06 -1.98 -9.23
CA THR A 187 6.48 -2.84 -8.20
C THR A 187 6.59 -4.30 -8.65
N PRO A 188 7.63 -5.03 -8.21
CA PRO A 188 7.81 -6.44 -8.54
C PRO A 188 6.67 -7.30 -8.00
N ASP A 189 6.08 -8.13 -8.85
CA ASP A 189 5.20 -9.24 -8.46
C ASP A 189 5.99 -10.55 -8.23
N GLU A 190 5.32 -11.59 -7.75
CA GLU A 190 5.95 -12.91 -7.49
C GLU A 190 6.70 -13.48 -8.71
N THR A 191 6.13 -13.36 -9.92
CA THR A 191 6.73 -13.92 -11.13
C THR A 191 8.01 -13.19 -11.52
N SER A 192 7.99 -11.86 -11.43
CA SER A 192 9.15 -11.01 -11.65
C SER A 192 10.20 -11.19 -10.55
N GLY A 193 9.76 -11.41 -9.32
CA GLY A 193 10.60 -11.74 -8.16
C GLY A 193 11.40 -13.02 -8.36
N GLU A 194 10.76 -14.06 -8.92
CA GLU A 194 11.44 -15.32 -9.19
C GLU A 194 12.58 -15.17 -10.19
N GLU A 195 12.36 -14.44 -11.29
CA GLU A 195 13.41 -14.18 -12.28
C GLU A 195 14.53 -13.29 -11.73
N LEU A 196 14.18 -12.30 -10.90
CA LEU A 196 15.14 -11.46 -10.18
C LEU A 196 16.03 -12.29 -9.24
N ARG A 197 15.44 -13.22 -8.48
CA ARG A 197 16.17 -14.11 -7.56
C ARG A 197 17.09 -15.07 -8.32
N ARG A 198 16.63 -15.64 -9.43
CA ARG A 198 17.41 -16.57 -10.26
C ARG A 198 18.60 -15.93 -10.98
N PHE A 199 18.59 -14.62 -11.19
CA PHE A 199 19.66 -13.97 -11.93
C PHE A 199 21.01 -14.07 -11.20
N ALA A 200 22.00 -14.59 -11.92
CA ALA A 200 23.38 -14.75 -11.49
C ALA A 200 24.33 -14.51 -12.67
N LEU A 201 25.54 -14.04 -12.37
CA LEU A 201 26.62 -13.85 -13.36
C LEU A 201 27.90 -14.48 -12.82
N GLY A 202 28.55 -15.32 -13.62
CA GLY A 202 29.79 -15.98 -13.23
C GLY A 202 30.88 -14.98 -12.83
N GLY A 203 31.46 -15.16 -11.64
CA GLY A 203 32.53 -14.31 -11.11
C GLY A 203 32.07 -13.13 -10.25
N LEU A 204 30.78 -13.00 -9.96
CA LEU A 204 30.22 -12.02 -9.02
C LEU A 204 29.48 -12.71 -7.88
N THR A 205 29.34 -12.01 -6.76
CA THR A 205 28.38 -12.39 -5.71
C THR A 205 26.95 -12.20 -6.24
N GLY A 206 25.98 -12.89 -5.63
CA GLY A 206 24.56 -12.74 -5.99
C GLY A 206 24.10 -11.28 -5.92
N SER A 207 24.50 -10.55 -4.88
CA SER A 207 24.16 -9.13 -4.71
C SER A 207 24.79 -8.23 -5.78
N ALA A 208 26.04 -8.48 -6.17
CA ALA A 208 26.70 -7.71 -7.22
C ALA A 208 26.12 -7.99 -8.62
N ALA A 209 25.77 -9.25 -8.91
CA ALA A 209 25.08 -9.60 -10.15
C ALA A 209 23.70 -8.91 -10.22
N LYS A 210 22.89 -9.05 -9.16
CA LYS A 210 21.56 -8.42 -9.09
C LYS A 210 21.64 -6.89 -9.11
N ALA A 211 22.70 -6.28 -8.60
CA ALA A 211 22.95 -4.85 -8.75
C ALA A 211 23.14 -4.42 -10.21
N LEU A 212 23.84 -5.21 -11.04
CA LEU A 212 23.96 -4.93 -12.48
C LEU A 212 22.60 -5.02 -13.18
N LEU A 213 21.79 -6.00 -12.81
CA LEU A 213 20.44 -6.16 -13.37
C LEU A 213 19.55 -4.96 -13.02
N TRP A 214 19.51 -4.55 -11.75
CA TRP A 214 18.74 -3.37 -11.33
C TRP A 214 19.20 -2.09 -12.01
N ARG A 215 20.51 -1.87 -12.11
CA ARG A 215 21.07 -0.72 -12.84
C ARG A 215 20.64 -0.71 -14.30
N TYR A 216 20.65 -1.87 -14.96
CA TYR A 216 20.17 -1.98 -16.34
C TYR A 216 18.69 -1.61 -16.46
N LEU A 217 17.83 -2.16 -15.60
CA LEU A 217 16.40 -1.84 -15.59
C LEU A 217 16.16 -0.33 -15.42
N ILE A 218 16.83 0.29 -14.45
CA ILE A 218 16.76 1.74 -14.20
C ILE A 218 17.24 2.53 -15.42
N ALA A 219 18.36 2.14 -16.04
CA ALA A 219 18.89 2.82 -17.22
C ALA A 219 17.94 2.71 -18.43
N VAL A 220 17.29 1.55 -18.62
CA VAL A 220 16.28 1.36 -19.67
C VAL A 220 15.04 2.23 -19.43
N HIS A 221 14.53 2.29 -18.19
CA HIS A 221 13.42 3.18 -17.83
C HIS A 221 13.79 4.65 -18.08
N ALA A 222 15.00 5.06 -17.70
CA ALA A 222 15.51 6.39 -17.97
C ALA A 222 15.63 6.69 -19.48
N ALA A 223 16.13 5.73 -20.26
CA ALA A 223 16.23 5.86 -21.72
C ALA A 223 14.85 6.02 -22.37
N ARG A 224 13.86 5.24 -21.94
CA ARG A 224 12.47 5.35 -22.42
C ARG A 224 11.88 6.71 -22.10
N TYR A 225 12.02 7.16 -20.84
CA TYR A 225 11.63 8.49 -20.41
C TYR A 225 12.25 9.56 -21.30
N LEU A 226 13.57 9.54 -21.51
CA LEU A 226 14.26 10.54 -22.32
C LEU A 226 13.78 10.58 -23.77
N VAL A 227 13.53 9.43 -24.39
CA VAL A 227 13.01 9.35 -25.77
C VAL A 227 11.61 9.94 -25.87
N GLN A 228 10.75 9.70 -24.88
CA GLN A 228 9.41 10.27 -24.81
C GLN A 228 9.45 11.77 -24.49
N HIS A 229 10.23 12.14 -23.48
CA HIS A 229 10.39 13.50 -22.95
C HIS A 229 10.95 14.45 -24.02
N ALA A 230 11.96 14.02 -24.78
CA ALA A 230 12.50 14.78 -25.90
C ALA A 230 11.46 15.07 -27.00
N GLY A 231 10.43 14.22 -27.15
CA GLY A 231 9.31 14.42 -28.07
C GLY A 231 8.23 15.39 -27.56
N GLY A 232 8.28 15.76 -26.28
CA GLY A 232 7.31 16.64 -25.63
C GLY A 232 7.53 18.13 -25.90
N ALA A 233 6.62 18.96 -25.37
CA ALA A 233 6.63 20.41 -25.53
C ALA A 233 7.86 21.09 -24.88
N GLY A 234 8.37 20.52 -23.77
CA GLY A 234 9.51 21.07 -23.01
C GLY A 234 10.81 21.19 -23.82
N HIS A 235 11.04 20.30 -24.78
CA HIS A 235 12.24 20.31 -25.61
C HIS A 235 11.99 20.67 -27.07
N ARG A 236 10.83 21.22 -27.44
CA ARG A 236 10.48 21.58 -28.84
C ARG A 236 10.74 20.45 -29.84
N ARG A 237 10.59 19.19 -29.43
CA ARG A 237 10.91 17.99 -30.23
C ARG A 237 12.39 17.86 -30.63
N ARG A 238 13.31 18.38 -29.83
CA ARG A 238 14.77 18.31 -30.05
C ARG A 238 15.24 16.85 -29.94
N ARG A 239 15.33 16.17 -31.08
CA ARG A 239 15.94 14.83 -31.18
C ARG A 239 17.44 14.95 -31.39
N THR A 240 18.18 15.12 -30.31
CA THR A 240 19.65 15.10 -30.30
C THR A 240 20.18 13.74 -30.76
N SER A 241 21.43 13.68 -31.19
CA SER A 241 22.07 12.42 -31.61
C SER A 241 22.07 11.38 -30.48
N SER A 242 22.24 11.81 -29.23
CA SER A 242 22.14 10.95 -28.04
C SER A 242 20.75 10.35 -27.85
N VAL A 243 19.67 11.14 -28.01
CA VAL A 243 18.30 10.63 -27.93
C VAL A 243 17.99 9.66 -29.08
N VAL A 244 18.48 9.95 -30.29
CA VAL A 244 18.34 9.03 -31.44
C VAL A 244 19.10 7.72 -31.20
N ALA A 245 20.29 7.78 -30.60
CA ALA A 245 21.06 6.60 -30.20
C ALA A 245 20.29 5.76 -29.16
N LEU A 246 19.73 6.39 -28.12
CA LEU A 246 18.88 5.70 -27.15
C LEU A 246 17.66 5.04 -27.80
N GLN A 247 16.97 5.74 -28.71
CA GLN A 247 15.82 5.18 -29.41
C GLN A 247 16.20 3.96 -30.26
N ARG A 248 17.37 3.97 -30.91
CA ARG A 248 17.89 2.82 -31.66
C ARG A 248 18.28 1.68 -30.72
N PHE A 249 19.01 1.96 -29.65
CA PHE A 249 19.36 0.98 -28.62
C PHE A 249 18.12 0.27 -28.08
N LEU A 250 17.08 1.02 -27.70
CA LEU A 250 15.84 0.45 -27.18
C LEU A 250 15.16 -0.41 -28.24
N ARG A 251 15.20 -0.05 -29.53
CA ARG A 251 14.61 -0.84 -30.61
C ARG A 251 15.38 -2.14 -30.82
N ASP A 252 16.70 -2.04 -30.98
CA ASP A 252 17.57 -3.15 -31.37
C ASP A 252 17.66 -4.20 -30.26
N ASN A 253 17.43 -3.79 -29.01
CA ASN A 253 17.35 -4.67 -27.85
C ASN A 253 15.91 -4.97 -27.43
N GLY A 254 14.88 -4.64 -28.20
CA GLY A 254 13.48 -4.99 -27.88
C GLY A 254 12.88 -4.30 -26.65
N GLU A 255 13.50 -3.23 -26.15
CA GLU A 255 13.12 -2.49 -24.95
C GLU A 255 12.10 -1.36 -25.20
N LEU A 256 11.67 -1.14 -26.45
CA LEU A 256 10.63 -0.15 -26.81
C LEU A 256 9.22 -0.57 -26.43
N ALA A 257 8.90 -1.87 -26.44
CA ALA A 257 7.55 -2.35 -26.18
C ALA A 257 7.11 -2.04 -24.75
N ASP A 258 5.85 -1.63 -24.58
CA ASP A 258 5.25 -1.43 -23.25
C ASP A 258 4.79 -2.79 -22.69
N GLU A 259 5.77 -3.59 -22.31
CA GLU A 259 5.58 -4.90 -21.70
C GLU A 259 5.64 -4.82 -20.18
N ASN A 260 5.05 -5.81 -19.51
CA ASN A 260 5.14 -5.96 -18.07
C ASN A 260 6.60 -6.12 -17.59
N LEU A 261 6.80 -5.90 -16.29
CA LEU A 261 8.12 -5.93 -15.66
C LEU A 261 8.81 -7.30 -15.83
N TYR A 262 8.06 -8.41 -15.74
CA TYR A 262 8.57 -9.78 -15.93
C TYR A 262 9.35 -9.93 -17.25
N HIS A 263 8.74 -9.59 -18.39
CA HIS A 263 9.40 -9.74 -19.69
C HIS A 263 10.66 -8.88 -19.82
N ARG A 264 10.65 -7.69 -19.21
CA ARG A 264 11.81 -6.80 -19.18
C ARG A 264 12.96 -7.40 -18.38
N ILE A 265 12.68 -8.03 -17.25
CA ILE A 265 13.70 -8.67 -16.41
C ILE A 265 14.33 -9.86 -17.10
N VAL A 266 13.53 -10.73 -17.73
CA VAL A 266 14.03 -11.85 -18.53
C VAL A 266 14.92 -11.36 -19.67
N ARG A 267 14.51 -10.29 -20.36
CA ARG A 267 15.29 -9.68 -21.44
C ARG A 267 16.60 -9.08 -20.95
N ALA A 268 16.54 -8.30 -19.88
CA ALA A 268 17.70 -7.70 -19.24
C ALA A 268 18.71 -8.77 -18.81
N GLY A 269 18.23 -9.85 -18.17
CA GLY A 269 19.06 -10.97 -17.76
C GLY A 269 19.76 -11.62 -18.95
N ARG A 270 19.01 -11.97 -20.01
CA ARG A 270 19.57 -12.53 -21.24
C ARG A 270 20.61 -11.60 -21.89
N GLY A 271 20.31 -10.31 -21.98
CA GLY A 271 21.20 -9.31 -22.60
C GLY A 271 22.52 -9.18 -21.85
N LEU A 272 22.48 -9.11 -20.52
CA LEU A 272 23.68 -9.03 -19.68
C LEU A 272 24.52 -10.32 -19.73
N MET A 273 23.86 -11.49 -19.78
CA MET A 273 24.53 -12.81 -19.88
C MET A 273 25.06 -13.15 -21.27
N SER A 274 24.60 -12.48 -22.33
CA SER A 274 25.02 -12.78 -23.71
C SER A 274 25.65 -11.56 -24.37
N SER A 275 24.87 -10.78 -25.10
CA SER A 275 25.32 -9.50 -25.61
C SER A 275 24.17 -8.56 -25.89
N LEU A 276 24.34 -7.30 -25.54
CA LEU A 276 23.47 -6.19 -25.94
C LEU A 276 23.93 -5.63 -27.29
N SER A 277 22.98 -5.19 -28.12
CA SER A 277 23.29 -4.39 -29.31
C SER A 277 23.66 -2.97 -28.88
N LEU A 278 24.94 -2.61 -29.02
CA LEU A 278 25.48 -1.29 -28.62
C LEU A 278 25.95 -0.45 -29.82
N ASP A 279 25.66 -0.88 -31.06
CA ASP A 279 26.05 -0.19 -32.29
C ASP A 279 25.54 1.26 -32.33
N ALA A 280 24.37 1.50 -31.73
CA ALA A 280 23.77 2.82 -31.60
C ALA A 280 24.68 3.82 -30.86
N PHE A 281 25.57 3.35 -29.98
CA PHE A 281 26.52 4.16 -29.23
C PHE A 281 27.92 4.20 -29.88
N GLY A 282 28.07 3.69 -31.11
CA GLY A 282 29.35 3.62 -31.81
C GLY A 282 30.29 2.53 -31.31
N VAL A 283 29.80 1.66 -30.41
CA VAL A 283 30.55 0.51 -29.89
C VAL A 283 30.18 -0.71 -30.71
N LYS A 284 30.98 -1.00 -31.74
CA LYS A 284 30.91 -2.28 -32.43
C LYS A 284 31.52 -3.35 -31.52
N ILE A 285 30.68 -4.13 -30.86
CA ILE A 285 31.15 -5.33 -30.19
C ILE A 285 31.59 -6.28 -31.31
N ALA A 286 32.91 -6.35 -31.56
CA ALA A 286 33.45 -7.40 -32.39
C ALA A 286 33.03 -8.73 -31.74
N LEU A 287 32.41 -9.62 -32.53
CA LEU A 287 32.00 -10.99 -32.21
C LEU A 287 33.16 -11.92 -31.72
N GLY A 288 34.27 -11.37 -31.23
CA GLY A 288 35.49 -12.05 -30.81
C GLY A 288 35.85 -11.95 -29.33
N THR A 289 35.00 -11.40 -28.45
CA THR A 289 35.27 -11.28 -26.99
C THR A 289 34.67 -12.41 -26.15
N ASN A 290 34.55 -13.62 -26.69
CA ASN A 290 34.18 -14.82 -25.91
C ASN A 290 35.23 -15.25 -24.86
N THR A 291 36.31 -14.47 -24.66
CA THR A 291 37.37 -14.73 -23.68
C THR A 291 37.28 -13.89 -22.41
N ALA A 292 36.49 -12.81 -22.39
CA ALA A 292 36.32 -12.01 -21.17
C ALA A 292 35.37 -12.72 -20.19
N PRO A 293 35.65 -12.74 -18.88
CA PRO A 293 34.71 -13.25 -17.89
C PRO A 293 33.35 -12.56 -18.01
N GLU A 294 32.28 -13.33 -17.82
CA GLU A 294 30.90 -12.89 -17.97
C GLU A 294 30.61 -11.58 -17.22
N ALA A 295 31.04 -11.50 -15.96
CA ALA A 295 30.96 -10.32 -15.11
C ALA A 295 31.55 -9.05 -15.73
N VAL A 296 32.77 -9.16 -16.29
CA VAL A 296 33.49 -8.02 -16.87
C VAL A 296 32.77 -7.53 -18.12
N ARG A 297 32.28 -8.47 -18.94
CA ARG A 297 31.50 -8.14 -20.12
C ARG A 297 30.18 -7.46 -19.75
N ALA A 298 29.41 -8.03 -18.81
CA ALA A 298 28.14 -7.46 -18.36
C ALA A 298 28.33 -6.01 -17.83
N SER A 299 29.35 -5.79 -16.99
CA SER A 299 29.68 -4.47 -16.44
C SER A 299 30.01 -3.45 -17.53
N ARG A 300 30.90 -3.81 -18.48
CA ARG A 300 31.27 -2.92 -19.60
C ARG A 300 30.09 -2.57 -20.51
N GLN A 301 29.25 -3.56 -20.81
CA GLN A 301 28.06 -3.32 -21.64
C GLN A 301 27.10 -2.34 -20.96
N LEU A 302 26.87 -2.53 -19.65
CA LEU A 302 26.03 -1.64 -18.86
C LEU A 302 26.60 -0.21 -18.78
N GLU A 303 27.91 -0.07 -18.60
CA GLU A 303 28.57 1.25 -18.56
C GLU A 303 28.34 2.05 -19.86
N VAL A 304 28.36 1.40 -21.02
CA VAL A 304 28.04 2.05 -22.31
C VAL A 304 26.59 2.54 -22.34
N VAL A 305 25.64 1.74 -21.84
CA VAL A 305 24.22 2.13 -21.77
C VAL A 305 24.04 3.31 -20.82
N GLU A 306 24.60 3.25 -19.62
CA GLU A 306 24.52 4.32 -18.61
C GLU A 306 25.15 5.63 -19.14
N THR A 307 26.29 5.54 -19.82
CA THR A 307 26.93 6.70 -20.48
C THR A 307 26.03 7.28 -21.57
N GLY A 308 25.37 6.44 -22.37
CA GLY A 308 24.40 6.87 -23.36
C GLY A 308 23.23 7.66 -22.74
N VAL A 309 22.72 7.20 -21.59
CA VAL A 309 21.66 7.87 -20.84
C VAL A 309 22.14 9.20 -20.25
N GLN A 310 23.34 9.24 -19.65
CA GLN A 310 23.95 10.46 -19.12
C GLN A 310 24.14 11.53 -20.20
N ASN A 311 24.62 11.13 -21.39
CA ASN A 311 24.80 12.03 -22.52
C ASN A 311 23.46 12.62 -22.98
N ALA A 312 22.39 11.81 -23.03
CA ALA A 312 21.08 12.30 -23.40
C ALA A 312 20.47 13.27 -22.37
N PHE A 313 20.62 12.99 -21.06
CA PHE A 313 20.24 13.97 -20.01
C PHE A 313 20.99 15.29 -20.16
N THR A 314 22.29 15.22 -20.48
CA THR A 314 23.16 16.40 -20.64
C THR A 314 22.78 17.20 -21.88
N ASP A 315 22.62 16.55 -23.04
CA ASP A 315 22.29 17.20 -24.31
C ASP A 315 20.91 17.87 -24.31
N LEU A 316 19.99 17.34 -23.51
CA LEU A 316 18.67 17.92 -23.28
C LEU A 316 18.68 19.01 -22.19
N GLY A 317 19.71 19.11 -21.36
CA GLY A 317 19.76 20.09 -20.26
C GLY A 317 18.81 19.76 -19.09
N CYS A 318 18.37 18.51 -18.97
CA CYS A 318 17.35 18.11 -18.00
C CYS A 318 17.72 18.38 -16.54
N ALA A 319 19.01 18.36 -16.18
CA ALA A 319 19.45 18.56 -14.79
C ALA A 319 19.17 19.97 -14.23
N GLU A 320 19.11 20.97 -15.11
CA GLU A 320 18.94 22.38 -14.74
C GLU A 320 17.56 22.92 -15.14
N GLU A 321 17.07 22.50 -16.30
CA GLU A 321 15.83 23.02 -16.88
C GLU A 321 14.58 22.25 -16.40
N HIS A 322 14.75 21.06 -15.83
CA HIS A 322 13.66 20.15 -15.50
C HIS A 322 13.83 19.51 -14.10
N GLY A 323 12.72 19.00 -13.55
CA GLY A 323 12.78 18.15 -12.36
C GLY A 323 13.43 16.80 -12.70
N ALA A 324 14.13 16.20 -11.73
CA ALA A 324 14.74 14.88 -11.89
C ALA A 324 13.70 13.82 -12.30
N LEU A 325 14.08 12.82 -13.10
CA LEU A 325 13.30 11.59 -13.20
C LEU A 325 13.36 10.87 -11.85
N LEU A 326 12.21 10.60 -11.24
CA LEU A 326 12.12 9.84 -10.00
C LEU A 326 11.78 8.38 -10.30
N VAL A 327 12.72 7.47 -10.08
CA VAL A 327 12.44 6.04 -10.10
C VAL A 327 12.06 5.60 -8.68
N VAL A 328 10.83 5.14 -8.51
CA VAL A 328 10.31 4.64 -7.23
C VAL A 328 10.24 3.12 -7.30
N VAL A 329 10.81 2.45 -6.30
CA VAL A 329 10.66 1.00 -6.12
C VAL A 329 9.90 0.75 -4.83
N ASP A 330 8.77 0.06 -4.91
CA ASP A 330 7.92 -0.28 -3.77
C ASP A 330 7.49 -1.75 -3.84
N GLN A 331 6.84 -2.24 -2.77
CA GLN A 331 6.28 -3.59 -2.69
C GLN A 331 7.32 -4.71 -2.75
N LEU A 332 8.56 -4.45 -2.29
CA LEU A 332 9.63 -5.44 -2.24
C LEU A 332 9.30 -6.64 -1.33
N GLU A 333 8.34 -6.50 -0.41
CA GLU A 333 7.84 -7.61 0.38
C GLU A 333 7.16 -8.70 -0.44
N GLN A 334 6.68 -8.40 -1.65
CA GLN A 334 6.11 -9.41 -2.54
C GLN A 334 7.16 -10.37 -3.09
N VAL A 335 8.43 -9.95 -3.10
CA VAL A 335 9.55 -10.75 -3.66
C VAL A 335 10.53 -11.22 -2.59
N TRP A 336 10.18 -11.02 -1.32
CA TRP A 336 10.97 -11.40 -0.16
C TRP A 336 10.54 -12.76 0.39
N SER A 337 11.47 -13.72 0.41
CA SER A 337 11.26 -15.05 1.00
C SER A 337 12.04 -15.26 2.31
N GLY A 338 12.96 -14.36 2.66
CA GLY A 338 13.91 -14.56 3.76
C GLY A 338 15.03 -15.54 3.44
N GLU A 339 15.16 -15.95 2.17
CA GLU A 339 16.25 -16.80 1.68
C GLU A 339 17.43 -15.95 1.17
N PRO A 340 18.66 -16.51 1.11
CA PRO A 340 19.87 -15.79 0.70
C PRO A 340 19.74 -15.10 -0.67
N GLU A 341 19.00 -15.67 -1.62
CA GLU A 341 18.81 -15.05 -2.94
C GLU A 341 17.89 -13.83 -2.89
N SER A 342 16.92 -13.81 -1.96
CA SER A 342 16.07 -12.63 -1.72
C SER A 342 16.83 -11.53 -0.98
N GLU A 343 17.71 -11.89 -0.04
CA GLU A 343 18.66 -10.96 0.60
C GLU A 343 19.62 -10.34 -0.42
N ALA A 344 20.20 -11.17 -1.29
CA ALA A 344 21.05 -10.73 -2.37
C ALA A 344 20.31 -9.79 -3.34
N LEU A 345 19.02 -10.04 -3.60
CA LEU A 345 18.18 -9.18 -4.43
C LEU A 345 17.98 -7.80 -3.85
N VAL A 346 17.59 -7.73 -2.58
CA VAL A 346 17.37 -6.46 -1.89
C VAL A 346 18.69 -5.70 -1.74
N THR A 347 19.77 -6.40 -1.36
CA THR A 347 21.12 -5.81 -1.30
C THR A 347 21.56 -5.28 -2.65
N GLY A 348 21.34 -6.03 -3.73
CA GLY A 348 21.65 -5.60 -5.09
C GLY A 348 20.89 -4.33 -5.50
N LEU A 349 19.63 -4.20 -5.10
CA LEU A 349 18.83 -2.99 -5.34
C LEU A 349 19.40 -1.77 -4.58
N LEU A 350 19.77 -1.94 -3.31
CA LEU A 350 20.40 -0.88 -2.51
C LEU A 350 21.71 -0.39 -3.15
N LEU A 351 22.57 -1.32 -3.58
CA LEU A 351 23.82 -1.01 -4.28
C LEU A 351 23.56 -0.30 -5.62
N ALA A 352 22.56 -0.76 -6.38
CA ALA A 352 22.16 -0.13 -7.64
C ALA A 352 21.64 1.30 -7.42
N GLY A 353 20.78 1.53 -6.43
CA GLY A 353 20.27 2.85 -6.08
C GLY A 353 21.38 3.84 -5.73
N LYS A 354 22.38 3.39 -4.96
CA LYS A 354 23.56 4.19 -4.62
C LYS A 354 24.41 4.55 -5.85
N HIS A 355 24.64 3.57 -6.73
CA HIS A 355 25.35 3.81 -8.00
C HIS A 355 24.60 4.84 -8.85
N VAL A 356 23.28 4.69 -8.99
CA VAL A 356 22.43 5.59 -9.79
C VAL A 356 22.46 7.02 -9.25
N ALA A 357 22.38 7.20 -7.94
CA ALA A 357 22.47 8.53 -7.32
C ALA A 357 23.80 9.24 -7.66
N LEU A 358 24.91 8.51 -7.70
CA LEU A 358 26.23 9.04 -8.07
C LEU A 358 26.35 9.31 -9.58
N ALA A 359 25.87 8.36 -10.40
CA ALA A 359 26.00 8.38 -11.84
C ALA A 359 25.17 9.48 -12.51
N TYR A 360 23.94 9.70 -12.03
CA TYR A 360 23.00 10.63 -12.66
C TYR A 360 22.73 11.92 -11.88
N LYS A 361 23.18 12.00 -10.62
CA LYS A 361 23.14 13.21 -9.79
C LYS A 361 21.72 13.81 -9.73
N LYS A 362 21.55 15.03 -10.26
CA LYS A 362 20.28 15.76 -10.24
C LYS A 362 19.31 15.34 -11.36
N SER A 363 19.76 14.60 -12.36
CA SER A 363 18.93 14.22 -13.52
C SER A 363 17.99 13.06 -13.23
N LEU A 364 18.41 12.15 -12.35
CA LEU A 364 17.64 10.95 -11.99
C LEU A 364 17.90 10.63 -10.52
N ARG A 365 16.83 10.36 -9.77
CA ARG A 365 16.88 9.92 -8.37
C ARG A 365 16.14 8.60 -8.21
N CYS A 366 16.60 7.77 -7.29
CA CYS A 366 15.87 6.58 -6.87
C CYS A 366 15.30 6.78 -5.48
N ALA A 367 14.04 6.41 -5.28
CA ALA A 367 13.41 6.29 -3.97
C ALA A 367 12.99 4.84 -3.73
N LEU A 368 13.59 4.21 -2.74
CA LEU A 368 13.42 2.80 -2.41
C LEU A 368 12.55 2.69 -1.15
N PHE A 369 11.40 2.06 -1.26
CA PHE A 369 10.48 1.85 -0.15
C PHE A 369 10.64 0.42 0.34
N MET A 370 10.92 0.27 1.64
CA MET A 370 11.22 -1.03 2.23
C MET A 370 10.48 -1.21 3.54
N ARG A 371 10.05 -2.45 3.81
CA ARG A 371 9.59 -2.79 5.14
C ARG A 371 10.75 -2.81 6.13
N SER A 372 10.50 -2.35 7.35
CA SER A 372 11.52 -2.31 8.40
C SER A 372 12.04 -3.69 8.77
N ASP A 373 11.17 -4.70 8.87
CA ASP A 373 11.57 -6.07 9.21
C ASP A 373 12.43 -6.74 8.14
N ILE A 374 12.26 -6.38 6.87
CA ILE A 374 13.12 -6.80 5.76
C ILE A 374 14.48 -6.11 5.90
N TYR A 375 14.50 -4.78 5.97
CA TYR A 375 15.74 -4.01 6.03
C TYR A 375 16.59 -4.34 7.26
N ASP A 376 15.96 -4.45 8.43
CA ASP A 376 16.62 -4.72 9.71
C ASP A 376 17.14 -6.16 9.80
N GLY A 377 16.70 -7.05 8.90
CA GLY A 377 17.21 -8.41 8.76
C GLY A 377 18.35 -8.55 7.77
N LEU A 378 18.71 -7.52 7.00
CA LEU A 378 19.77 -7.61 6.01
C LEU A 378 21.15 -7.56 6.67
N GLU A 379 21.99 -8.52 6.34
CA GLU A 379 23.40 -8.54 6.74
C GLU A 379 24.30 -8.33 5.52
N PHE A 380 24.92 -7.14 5.39
CA PHE A 380 25.87 -6.86 4.33
C PHE A 380 26.90 -5.79 4.73
N SER A 381 28.10 -5.87 4.14
CA SER A 381 29.28 -5.10 4.56
C SER A 381 29.14 -3.58 4.50
N ASP A 382 28.17 -3.08 3.74
CA ASP A 382 28.00 -1.67 3.41
C ASP A 382 26.74 -1.04 4.06
N ALA A 383 26.09 -1.76 4.97
CA ALA A 383 24.83 -1.32 5.59
C ALA A 383 24.95 0.04 6.31
N ASP A 384 26.06 0.26 7.01
CA ASP A 384 26.36 1.52 7.71
C ASP A 384 26.38 2.73 6.76
N LYS A 385 26.73 2.52 5.49
CA LYS A 385 26.81 3.57 4.47
C LYS A 385 25.45 4.02 3.94
N PHE A 386 24.33 3.47 4.43
CA PHE A 386 22.97 3.87 4.06
C PHE A 386 22.26 4.73 5.12
N HIS A 387 22.82 4.84 6.33
CA HIS A 387 22.19 5.63 7.41
C HIS A 387 22.00 7.12 7.06
N SER A 388 22.88 7.70 6.23
CA SER A 388 22.71 9.09 5.75
C SER A 388 21.54 9.24 4.80
N ASP A 389 21.15 8.18 4.10
CA ASP A 389 20.19 8.19 3.00
C ASP A 389 18.82 7.67 3.43
N GLU A 390 18.75 7.03 4.61
CA GLU A 390 17.54 6.42 5.15
C GLU A 390 16.68 7.38 5.99
N ILE A 391 15.36 7.18 5.92
CA ILE A 391 14.37 7.75 6.82
C ILE A 391 13.35 6.69 7.22
N ARG A 392 13.12 6.55 8.53
CA ARG A 392 12.06 5.70 9.06
C ARG A 392 10.76 6.49 9.19
N ILE A 393 9.68 5.94 8.65
CA ILE A 393 8.34 6.51 8.82
C ILE A 393 7.88 6.23 10.25
N SER A 394 7.58 7.29 10.98
CA SER A 394 6.94 7.24 12.29
C SER A 394 5.71 8.15 12.28
N TRP A 395 4.68 7.77 13.03
CA TRP A 395 3.50 8.58 13.25
C TRP A 395 3.33 8.84 14.74
N THR A 396 3.08 10.10 15.07
CA THR A 396 2.71 10.53 16.42
C THR A 396 1.20 10.45 16.61
N ALA A 397 0.72 10.33 17.85
CA ALA A 397 -0.72 10.38 18.15
C ALA A 397 -1.38 11.64 17.57
N ARG A 398 -0.67 12.78 17.62
CA ARG A 398 -1.13 14.05 17.02
C ARG A 398 -1.31 13.95 15.49
N GLU A 399 -0.39 13.28 14.78
CA GLU A 399 -0.51 13.10 13.33
C GLU A 399 -1.66 12.14 12.98
N LEU A 400 -1.94 11.13 13.80
CA LEU A 400 -3.10 10.24 13.62
C LEU A 400 -4.43 10.97 13.89
N HIS A 401 -4.45 11.83 14.90
CA HIS A 401 -5.59 12.71 15.17
C HIS A 401 -5.84 13.66 14.00
N GLN A 402 -4.78 14.26 13.45
CA GLN A 402 -4.90 15.10 12.25
C GLN A 402 -5.38 14.30 11.05
N LEU A 403 -4.88 13.07 10.85
CA LEU A 403 -5.35 12.17 9.80
C LEU A 403 -6.86 11.92 9.93
N ALA A 404 -7.34 11.60 11.13
CA ALA A 404 -8.76 11.34 11.38
C ALA A 404 -9.63 12.55 11.00
N ILE A 405 -9.27 13.75 11.48
CA ILE A 405 -10.00 15.00 11.16
C ILE A 405 -9.98 15.28 9.66
N THR A 406 -8.81 15.20 9.03
CA THR A 406 -8.67 15.47 7.60
C THR A 406 -9.53 14.50 6.78
N ARG A 407 -9.50 13.21 7.09
CA ARG A 407 -10.28 12.19 6.36
C ARG A 407 -11.77 12.34 6.58
N ALA A 408 -12.22 12.58 7.82
CA ALA A 408 -13.61 12.87 8.12
C ALA A 408 -14.10 14.14 7.40
N SER A 409 -13.26 15.18 7.35
CA SER A 409 -13.59 16.44 6.67
C SER A 409 -13.85 16.24 5.18
N VAL A 410 -12.98 15.47 4.51
CA VAL A 410 -13.17 15.15 3.09
C VAL A 410 -14.44 14.30 2.89
N ALA A 411 -14.65 13.27 3.71
CA ALA A 411 -15.83 12.41 3.60
C ALA A 411 -17.15 13.17 3.78
N LEU A 412 -17.20 14.11 4.72
CA LEU A 412 -18.37 14.94 4.98
C LEU A 412 -18.48 16.15 4.04
N GLY A 413 -17.47 16.40 3.20
CA GLY A 413 -17.43 17.52 2.26
C GLY A 413 -17.33 18.89 2.93
N ARG A 414 -16.82 18.96 4.17
CA ARG A 414 -16.59 20.21 4.90
C ARG A 414 -15.42 20.09 5.85
N GLN A 415 -14.74 21.20 6.13
CA GLN A 415 -13.71 21.21 7.16
C GLN A 415 -14.34 21.00 8.55
N LEU A 416 -13.82 20.02 9.30
CA LEU A 416 -14.17 19.77 10.70
C LEU A 416 -13.11 20.36 11.64
N GLU A 417 -13.59 20.90 12.75
CA GLU A 417 -12.80 21.21 13.93
C GLU A 417 -12.68 19.98 14.86
N PRO A 418 -11.62 19.88 15.69
CA PRO A 418 -11.43 18.78 16.63
C PRO A 418 -12.64 18.46 17.51
N SER A 419 -13.32 19.48 18.03
CA SER A 419 -14.50 19.32 18.91
C SER A 419 -15.72 18.78 18.16
N GLU A 420 -15.82 19.01 16.86
CA GLU A 420 -16.90 18.47 16.04
C GLU A 420 -16.69 16.97 15.81
N LEU A 421 -15.46 16.55 15.47
CA LEU A 421 -15.17 15.13 15.32
C LEU A 421 -15.32 14.39 16.66
N TRP A 422 -14.69 14.89 17.73
CA TRP A 422 -14.63 14.24 19.05
C TRP A 422 -15.64 14.80 20.05
N GLY A 423 -16.86 15.01 19.61
CA GLY A 423 -17.94 15.47 20.48
C GLY A 423 -19.29 15.45 19.79
N GLU A 424 -19.31 15.69 18.48
CA GLU A 424 -20.53 15.61 17.69
C GLU A 424 -20.60 14.33 16.84
N VAL A 425 -19.50 13.93 16.18
CA VAL A 425 -19.48 12.69 15.37
C VAL A 425 -19.20 11.46 16.23
N PHE A 426 -18.19 11.54 17.11
CA PHE A 426 -17.84 10.58 18.14
C PHE A 426 -18.22 11.13 19.52
N PRO A 427 -18.35 10.28 20.57
CA PRO A 427 -18.47 10.79 21.93
C PRO A 427 -17.22 11.60 22.31
N THR A 428 -17.35 12.51 23.27
CA THR A 428 -16.20 13.26 23.79
C THR A 428 -15.22 12.37 24.54
N THR A 429 -15.75 11.41 25.29
CA THR A 429 -14.96 10.45 26.06
C THR A 429 -15.47 9.03 25.91
N VAL A 430 -14.57 8.08 26.11
CA VAL A 430 -14.85 6.64 26.23
C VAL A 430 -14.17 6.16 27.51
N HIS A 431 -14.94 5.60 28.45
CA HIS A 431 -14.47 5.26 29.79
C HIS A 431 -13.75 6.41 30.52
N GLY A 432 -14.19 7.65 30.29
CA GLY A 432 -13.61 8.85 30.88
C GLY A 432 -12.27 9.31 30.27
N GLU A 433 -11.77 8.61 29.25
CA GLU A 433 -10.61 9.00 28.44
C GLU A 433 -11.09 9.77 27.19
N PRO A 434 -10.41 10.82 26.73
CA PRO A 434 -10.73 11.46 25.45
C PRO A 434 -10.76 10.43 24.32
N THR A 435 -11.79 10.45 23.48
CA THR A 435 -12.03 9.36 22.51
C THR A 435 -10.87 9.11 21.57
N ALA A 436 -10.20 10.17 21.10
CA ALA A 436 -9.03 10.03 20.24
C ALA A 436 -7.88 9.30 20.94
N ASP A 437 -7.62 9.64 22.21
CA ASP A 437 -6.58 9.02 23.03
C ASP A 437 -6.93 7.55 23.29
N TYR A 438 -8.20 7.28 23.62
CA TYR A 438 -8.71 5.92 23.81
C TYR A 438 -8.44 5.03 22.59
N LEU A 439 -8.78 5.50 21.40
CA LEU A 439 -8.61 4.77 20.15
C LEU A 439 -7.13 4.58 19.80
N PHE A 440 -6.35 5.67 19.77
CA PHE A 440 -4.99 5.61 19.25
C PHE A 440 -4.01 4.94 20.22
N ALA A 441 -4.26 4.97 21.54
CA ALA A 441 -3.50 4.18 22.51
C ALA A 441 -3.71 2.66 22.36
N ARG A 442 -4.80 2.23 21.71
CA ARG A 442 -5.17 0.82 21.49
C ARG A 442 -4.93 0.37 20.04
N SER A 443 -4.17 1.14 19.28
CA SER A 443 -3.77 0.82 17.91
C SER A 443 -2.26 1.00 17.75
N LEU A 444 -1.64 0.29 16.80
CA LEU A 444 -0.27 0.62 16.44
C LEU A 444 -0.25 2.02 15.80
N PRO A 445 0.78 2.84 16.06
CA PRO A 445 0.83 4.21 15.57
C PRO A 445 1.15 4.25 14.08
N ARG A 446 0.15 3.94 13.24
CA ARG A 446 0.24 3.89 11.79
C ARG A 446 -1.13 4.20 11.15
N PRO A 447 -1.14 4.86 9.98
CA PRO A 447 -2.35 5.41 9.38
C PRO A 447 -3.38 4.33 9.04
N ARG A 448 -2.94 3.16 8.56
CA ARG A 448 -3.85 2.04 8.25
C ARG A 448 -4.65 1.59 9.47
N ASP A 449 -3.99 1.39 10.61
CA ASP A 449 -4.66 0.89 11.82
C ASP A 449 -5.62 1.95 12.38
N ALA A 450 -5.24 3.24 12.34
CA ALA A 450 -6.14 4.33 12.70
C ALA A 450 -7.39 4.38 11.80
N ILE A 451 -7.21 4.33 10.46
CA ILE A 451 -8.32 4.35 9.49
C ILE A 451 -9.24 3.13 9.70
N GLN A 452 -8.68 1.94 9.85
CA GLN A 452 -9.45 0.72 10.10
C GLN A 452 -10.23 0.78 11.40
N PHE A 453 -9.64 1.31 12.48
CA PHE A 453 -10.34 1.41 13.75
C PHE A 453 -11.51 2.41 13.65
N LEU A 454 -11.28 3.57 13.02
CA LEU A 454 -12.31 4.58 12.81
C LEU A 454 -13.46 4.07 11.92
N ASN A 455 -13.13 3.37 10.83
CA ASN A 455 -14.13 2.71 9.98
C ASN A 455 -14.90 1.64 10.77
N GLN A 456 -14.23 0.84 11.60
CA GLN A 456 -14.91 -0.17 12.42
C GLN A 456 -15.89 0.49 13.41
N CYS A 457 -15.53 1.61 14.05
CA CYS A 457 -16.47 2.37 14.89
C CYS A 457 -17.68 2.86 14.10
N ARG A 458 -17.44 3.40 12.90
CA ARG A 458 -18.49 3.87 11.99
C ARG A 458 -19.41 2.72 11.55
N ASP A 459 -18.85 1.59 11.15
CA ASP A 459 -19.61 0.43 10.64
C ASP A 459 -20.44 -0.23 11.75
N THR A 460 -19.91 -0.29 12.98
CA THR A 460 -20.67 -0.73 14.16
C THR A 460 -21.85 0.20 14.43
N ALA A 461 -21.63 1.53 14.45
CA ALA A 461 -22.69 2.51 14.66
C ALA A 461 -23.76 2.43 13.55
N PHE A 462 -23.34 2.28 12.30
CA PHE A 462 -24.24 2.10 11.16
C PHE A 462 -25.09 0.83 11.29
N GLY A 463 -24.47 -0.29 11.66
CA GLY A 463 -25.16 -1.57 11.90
C GLY A 463 -26.18 -1.51 13.05
N ASN A 464 -25.92 -0.67 14.05
CA ASN A 464 -26.82 -0.40 15.17
C ASN A 464 -27.92 0.64 14.84
N GLY A 465 -27.91 1.22 13.63
CA GLY A 465 -28.87 2.24 13.21
C GLY A 465 -28.66 3.59 13.88
N HIS A 466 -27.46 3.89 14.37
CA HIS A 466 -27.14 5.17 14.98
C HIS A 466 -26.68 6.18 13.92
N HIS A 467 -27.19 7.40 14.03
CA HIS A 467 -26.83 8.53 13.15
C HIS A 467 -25.50 9.20 13.56
N ARG A 468 -24.98 8.85 14.75
CA ARG A 468 -23.71 9.30 15.33
C ARG A 468 -23.05 8.11 16.01
N ILE A 469 -21.73 8.14 16.16
CA ILE A 469 -21.01 7.06 16.84
C ILE A 469 -21.17 7.29 18.34
N LEU A 470 -21.70 6.29 19.06
CA LEU A 470 -21.86 6.32 20.51
C LEU A 470 -20.71 5.62 21.21
N GLU A 471 -20.56 5.85 22.53
CA GLU A 471 -19.56 5.17 23.35
C GLU A 471 -19.69 3.64 23.25
N THR A 472 -20.91 3.12 23.24
CA THR A 472 -21.17 1.67 23.08
C THR A 472 -20.65 1.11 21.77
N ASP A 473 -20.76 1.87 20.67
CA ASP A 473 -20.26 1.45 19.35
C ASP A 473 -18.74 1.41 19.33
N VAL A 474 -18.08 2.39 19.98
CA VAL A 474 -16.62 2.41 20.11
C VAL A 474 -16.13 1.21 20.91
N LEU A 475 -16.79 0.87 22.02
CA LEU A 475 -16.42 -0.29 22.85
C LEU A 475 -16.59 -1.62 22.10
N GLU A 476 -17.68 -1.78 21.35
CA GLU A 476 -17.91 -2.98 20.53
C GLU A 476 -16.90 -3.07 19.37
N ALA A 477 -16.70 -1.96 18.65
CA ALA A 477 -15.69 -1.86 17.59
C ALA A 477 -14.29 -2.19 18.10
N THR A 478 -13.94 -1.79 19.33
CA THR A 478 -12.66 -2.12 19.96
C THR A 478 -12.45 -3.62 20.07
N LEU A 479 -13.46 -4.38 20.49
CA LEU A 479 -13.36 -5.84 20.60
C LEU A 479 -13.14 -6.50 19.24
N VAL A 480 -13.86 -6.04 18.21
CA VAL A 480 -13.73 -6.57 16.83
C VAL A 480 -12.34 -6.23 16.27
N PHE A 481 -11.94 -4.97 16.37
CA PHE A 481 -10.66 -4.46 15.89
C PHE A 481 -9.48 -5.19 16.54
N SER A 482 -9.46 -5.31 17.87
CA SER A 482 -8.36 -5.98 18.59
C SER A 482 -8.21 -7.44 18.18
N ARG A 483 -9.31 -8.19 17.98
CA ARG A 483 -9.25 -9.60 17.55
C ARG A 483 -8.59 -9.75 16.18
N TRP A 484 -8.97 -8.91 15.21
CA TRP A 484 -8.35 -8.93 13.89
C TRP A 484 -6.88 -8.52 13.96
N LYS A 485 -6.54 -7.49 14.75
CA LYS A 485 -5.16 -6.99 14.85
C LYS A 485 -4.16 -8.01 15.40
N VAL A 486 -4.56 -8.86 16.34
CA VAL A 486 -3.72 -9.95 16.84
C VAL A 486 -3.38 -10.94 15.70
N LEU A 487 -4.37 -11.30 14.89
CA LEU A 487 -4.18 -12.22 13.75
C LEU A 487 -3.32 -11.58 12.65
N ASP A 488 -3.53 -10.29 12.35
CA ASP A 488 -2.74 -9.54 11.38
C ASP A 488 -1.27 -9.45 11.78
N LEU A 489 -1.00 -9.24 13.08
CA LEU A 489 0.36 -9.14 13.58
C LEU A 489 1.12 -10.46 13.41
N ALA A 490 0.49 -11.58 13.74
CA ALA A 490 1.07 -12.91 13.54
C ALA A 490 1.38 -13.17 12.05
N LYS A 491 0.46 -12.79 11.15
CA LYS A 491 0.69 -12.88 9.69
C LYS A 491 1.80 -11.95 9.21
N GLU A 492 1.87 -10.73 9.72
CA GLU A 492 2.84 -9.71 9.30
C GLU A 492 4.29 -10.19 9.47
N TYR A 493 4.57 -10.92 10.55
CA TYR A 493 5.91 -11.41 10.90
C TYR A 493 6.08 -12.93 10.68
N GLY A 494 5.07 -13.63 10.17
CA GLY A 494 5.05 -15.11 10.13
C GLY A 494 6.17 -15.74 9.30
N VAL A 495 6.73 -15.04 8.30
CA VAL A 495 7.91 -15.50 7.55
C VAL A 495 9.15 -15.55 8.44
N ARG A 496 9.36 -14.50 9.25
CA ARG A 496 10.52 -14.39 10.16
C ARG A 496 10.33 -15.17 11.45
N PHE A 497 9.11 -15.14 12.01
CA PHE A 497 8.75 -15.78 13.27
C PHE A 497 7.52 -16.69 13.08
N PRO A 498 7.70 -17.89 12.48
CA PRO A 498 6.59 -18.83 12.24
C PRO A 498 5.86 -19.30 13.50
N PHE A 499 6.49 -19.15 14.68
CA PHE A 499 5.94 -19.50 15.98
C PHE A 499 5.08 -18.40 16.62
N LEU A 500 5.04 -17.18 16.04
CA LEU A 500 4.43 -16.02 16.68
C LEU A 500 2.95 -16.24 16.97
N ASP A 501 2.18 -16.81 16.05
CA ASP A 501 0.76 -17.13 16.27
C ASP A 501 0.54 -17.99 17.53
N GLY A 502 1.32 -19.07 17.66
CA GLY A 502 1.29 -19.93 18.85
C GLY A 502 1.73 -19.21 20.11
N LEU A 503 2.76 -18.36 20.04
CA LEU A 503 3.25 -17.57 21.16
C LEU A 503 2.19 -16.58 21.67
N LEU A 504 1.47 -15.89 20.77
CA LEU A 504 0.45 -14.91 21.17
C LEU A 504 -0.72 -15.58 21.94
N THR A 505 -0.96 -16.88 21.75
CA THR A 505 -2.01 -17.59 22.51
C THR A 505 -1.74 -17.69 24.01
N VAL A 506 -0.48 -17.55 24.45
CA VAL A 506 -0.09 -17.54 25.86
C VAL A 506 -0.77 -16.41 26.64
N PHE A 507 -1.16 -15.33 25.95
CA PHE A 507 -1.75 -14.13 26.54
C PHE A 507 -3.28 -14.13 26.62
N ARG A 508 -3.97 -15.20 26.19
CA ARG A 508 -5.44 -15.19 26.03
C ARG A 508 -6.22 -14.81 27.30
N ASP A 509 -5.68 -15.16 28.46
CA ASP A 509 -6.27 -14.88 29.78
C ASP A 509 -5.34 -14.01 30.66
N ALA A 510 -4.38 -13.34 30.04
CA ALA A 510 -3.45 -12.46 30.73
C ALA A 510 -4.06 -11.06 30.95
N GLY A 511 -3.64 -10.40 32.04
CA GLY A 511 -3.88 -8.97 32.19
C GLY A 511 -3.13 -8.15 31.14
N TYR A 512 -3.61 -6.94 30.86
CA TYR A 512 -2.97 -6.02 29.90
C TYR A 512 -1.71 -5.34 30.44
N GLU A 513 -1.44 -5.47 31.75
CA GLU A 513 -0.21 -5.03 32.41
C GLU A 513 0.49 -6.21 33.07
N LEU A 514 1.76 -6.41 32.72
CA LEU A 514 2.57 -7.52 33.19
C LEU A 514 3.95 -7.00 33.60
N THR A 515 4.43 -7.48 34.74
CA THR A 515 5.85 -7.34 35.11
C THR A 515 6.67 -8.39 34.37
N ARG A 516 7.98 -8.16 34.17
CA ARG A 516 8.89 -9.16 33.58
C ARG A 516 8.81 -10.51 34.29
N THR A 517 8.72 -10.51 35.62
CA THR A 517 8.58 -11.72 36.44
C THR A 517 7.26 -12.44 36.16
N SER A 518 6.13 -11.74 36.18
CA SER A 518 4.81 -12.35 35.89
C SER A 518 4.71 -12.89 34.46
N PHE A 519 5.38 -12.23 33.51
CA PHE A 519 5.48 -12.74 32.14
C PHE A 519 6.28 -14.04 32.09
N ALA A 520 7.45 -14.10 32.74
CA ALA A 520 8.27 -15.30 32.76
C ALA A 520 7.52 -16.49 33.38
N GLU A 521 6.83 -16.29 34.51
CA GLU A 521 5.99 -17.32 35.15
C GLU A 521 4.87 -17.82 34.23
N MET A 522 4.22 -16.93 33.48
CA MET A 522 3.20 -17.26 32.50
C MET A 522 3.75 -18.03 31.30
N PHE A 523 4.92 -17.63 30.80
CA PHE A 523 5.50 -18.16 29.56
C PHE A 523 6.20 -19.51 29.73
N LEU A 524 6.92 -19.72 30.84
CA LEU A 524 7.74 -20.91 31.07
C LEU A 524 7.00 -22.26 30.88
N PRO A 525 5.73 -22.44 31.29
CA PRO A 525 4.98 -23.67 31.04
C PRO A 525 4.81 -24.03 29.56
N PHE A 526 4.87 -23.05 28.66
CA PHE A 526 4.71 -23.24 27.21
C PHE A 526 6.04 -23.42 26.47
N ARG A 527 7.18 -23.14 27.14
CA ARG A 527 8.50 -23.11 26.53
C ARG A 527 8.87 -24.43 25.86
N ASP A 528 8.72 -25.55 26.57
CA ASP A 528 9.13 -26.86 26.05
C ASP A 528 8.32 -27.25 24.81
N LEU A 529 7.03 -26.91 24.77
CA LEU A 529 6.17 -27.15 23.61
C LEU A 529 6.62 -26.32 22.39
N LEU A 530 6.95 -25.04 22.61
CA LEU A 530 7.44 -24.14 21.55
C LEU A 530 8.79 -24.62 21.00
N VAL A 531 9.73 -24.98 21.89
CA VAL A 531 11.04 -25.56 21.50
C VAL A 531 10.85 -26.85 20.71
N GLN A 532 9.93 -27.72 21.12
CA GLN A 532 9.69 -28.98 20.41
C GLN A 532 9.15 -28.76 18.99
N ARG A 533 8.24 -27.80 18.80
CA ARG A 533 7.65 -27.50 17.49
C ARG A 533 8.57 -26.67 16.59
N HIS A 534 9.41 -25.83 17.18
CA HIS A 534 10.20 -24.82 16.47
C HIS A 534 11.67 -24.86 16.91
N ARG A 535 12.28 -26.06 16.87
CA ARG A 535 13.64 -26.31 17.40
C ARG A 535 14.70 -25.35 16.89
N GLN A 536 14.60 -24.92 15.63
CA GLN A 536 15.54 -23.97 15.02
C GLN A 536 15.51 -22.56 15.63
N TYR A 537 14.49 -22.24 16.44
CA TYR A 537 14.34 -20.97 17.13
C TYR A 537 14.46 -21.11 18.67
N ALA A 538 15.04 -22.22 19.15
CA ALA A 538 15.12 -22.50 20.59
C ALA A 538 15.77 -21.36 21.40
N ASP A 539 16.76 -20.68 20.81
CA ASP A 539 17.47 -19.56 21.43
C ASP A 539 16.58 -18.32 21.64
N LEU A 540 15.48 -18.21 20.89
CA LEU A 540 14.49 -17.13 21.04
C LEU A 540 13.45 -17.42 22.13
N PHE A 541 13.41 -18.64 22.69
CA PHE A 541 12.45 -19.03 23.73
C PHE A 541 12.99 -18.86 25.16
N ASP A 542 13.86 -17.87 25.34
CA ASP A 542 14.21 -17.31 26.64
C ASP A 542 13.22 -16.17 26.99
N PRO A 543 12.74 -16.03 28.24
CA PRO A 543 11.75 -15.01 28.58
C PRO A 543 12.15 -13.58 28.19
N ASP A 544 13.41 -13.17 28.40
CA ASP A 544 13.83 -11.81 28.05
C ASP A 544 13.92 -11.63 26.53
N ALA A 545 14.42 -12.64 25.81
CA ALA A 545 14.44 -12.64 24.35
C ALA A 545 13.01 -12.57 23.75
N VAL A 546 12.04 -13.27 24.35
CA VAL A 546 10.64 -13.20 23.94
C VAL A 546 10.04 -11.82 24.22
N ILE A 547 10.34 -11.21 25.37
CA ILE A 547 9.88 -9.84 25.66
C ILE A 547 10.42 -8.87 24.61
N ASP A 548 11.72 -8.95 24.29
CA ASP A 548 12.34 -8.09 23.29
C ASP A 548 11.74 -8.32 21.90
N LEU A 549 11.48 -9.57 21.53
CA LEU A 549 10.78 -9.92 20.29
C LEU A 549 9.38 -9.31 20.27
N LEU A 550 8.56 -9.54 21.30
CA LEU A 550 7.18 -9.06 21.38
C LEU A 550 7.10 -7.53 21.42
N PHE A 551 8.09 -6.88 22.03
CA PHE A 551 8.26 -5.42 21.98
C PHE A 551 8.62 -4.95 20.57
N SER A 552 9.57 -5.62 19.89
CA SER A 552 10.01 -5.24 18.54
C SER A 552 8.91 -5.36 17.48
N VAL A 553 8.03 -6.36 17.61
CA VAL A 553 6.86 -6.51 16.73
C VAL A 553 5.68 -5.64 17.16
N GLY A 554 5.79 -4.92 18.29
CA GLY A 554 4.75 -4.04 18.81
C GLY A 554 3.52 -4.78 19.36
N PHE A 555 3.68 -6.02 19.81
CA PHE A 555 2.66 -6.69 20.62
C PHE A 555 2.66 -6.17 22.05
N LEU A 556 3.85 -5.93 22.61
CA LEU A 556 4.03 -5.32 23.93
C LEU A 556 4.50 -3.87 23.80
N GLY A 557 3.99 -3.02 24.69
CA GLY A 557 4.50 -1.68 24.95
C GLY A 557 5.09 -1.57 26.36
N VAL A 558 5.77 -0.46 26.65
CA VAL A 558 6.30 -0.18 27.99
C VAL A 558 5.48 0.92 28.64
N ARG A 559 4.85 0.62 29.77
CA ARG A 559 4.22 1.63 30.60
C ARG A 559 5.29 2.39 31.39
N ARG A 560 5.47 3.67 31.08
CA ARG A 560 6.30 4.60 31.87
C ARG A 560 5.40 5.38 32.83
N HIS A 561 5.93 5.78 33.97
CA HIS A 561 5.16 6.49 35.01
C HIS A 561 4.62 7.86 34.54
N ASP A 562 5.14 8.39 33.42
CA ASP A 562 4.77 9.65 32.79
C ASP A 562 4.31 9.44 31.32
N GLY A 563 3.10 8.93 31.12
CA GLY A 563 2.41 8.88 29.81
C GLY A 563 2.99 7.90 28.77
N TYR A 564 2.14 7.50 27.81
CA TYR A 564 2.53 6.67 26.66
C TYR A 564 3.52 7.43 25.76
N ALA A 565 4.61 6.78 25.35
CA ALA A 565 5.56 7.27 24.35
C ALA A 565 5.73 6.24 23.23
#